data_AF-Q1ASI1-F1
#
_entry.id   AF-Q1ASI1-F1
#
_cell.length_a   1.000
_cell.length_b   1.000
_cell.length_c   1.000
_cell.angle_alpha   90.00
_cell.angle_beta   90.00
_cell.angle_gamma   90.00
#
_symmetry.space_group_name_H-M   'P 1'
#
loop_
_entity.id
_entity.type
_entity.pdbx_description
1 polymer ?
#
loop_
_entity_poly.entity_id
_entity_poly.type
_entity_poly.pdbx_seq_one_letter_code
_entity_poly.pdbx_strand_id
1 'polypeptide(L)'
;MSGPPGIARDIALVGAAARELRELAADPERSRSGEEVYDFSIRWGTLLMGRLQRVEHYHRRGELAPEDERAYRALKRELREALPLADRLGLGRPPVPLDEEP
;
A
#
# COMPACT_ATOMS: atom_id res chain seq x y z
N MET A 1 -18.67 17.02 -0.33
CA MET A 1 -18.40 16.65 -1.74
C MET A 1 -18.04 15.18 -1.76
N SER A 2 -18.58 14.38 -2.68
CA SER A 2 -18.14 12.99 -2.86
C SER A 2 -16.85 13.00 -3.68
N GLY A 3 -15.80 12.33 -3.21
CA GLY A 3 -14.55 12.18 -3.95
C GLY A 3 -14.70 11.29 -5.20
N PRO A 4 -13.61 11.08 -5.96
CA PRO A 4 -13.60 10.20 -7.12
C PRO A 4 -14.09 8.78 -6.80
N PRO A 5 -14.80 8.13 -7.73
CA PRO A 5 -15.34 6.80 -7.48
C PRO A 5 -14.25 5.75 -7.27
N GLY A 6 -14.45 4.90 -6.26
CA GLY A 6 -13.60 3.74 -6.00
C GLY A 6 -12.33 4.03 -5.20
N ILE A 7 -12.10 5.24 -4.71
CA ILE A 7 -10.92 5.56 -3.89
C ILE A 7 -10.90 4.74 -2.60
N ALA A 8 -12.02 4.69 -1.86
CA ALA A 8 -12.13 3.85 -0.67
C ALA A 8 -11.74 2.38 -0.95
N ARG A 9 -12.12 1.85 -2.12
CA ARG A 9 -11.75 0.48 -2.53
C ARG A 9 -10.27 0.36 -2.82
N ASP A 10 -9.68 1.32 -3.52
CA ASP A 10 -8.25 1.32 -3.80
C ASP A 10 -7.43 1.35 -2.51
N ILE A 11 -7.79 2.23 -1.56
CA ILE A 11 -7.17 2.31 -0.22
C ILE A 11 -7.30 0.96 0.50
N ALA A 12 -8.49 0.37 0.52
CA ALA A 12 -8.74 -0.91 1.17
C ALA A 12 -7.92 -2.06 0.57
N LEU A 13 -7.75 -2.11 -0.75
CA LEU A 13 -6.95 -3.13 -1.43
C LEU A 13 -5.47 -3.01 -1.10
N VAL A 14 -4.91 -1.80 -1.12
CA VAL A 14 -3.51 -1.57 -0.76
C VAL A 14 -3.28 -1.87 0.73
N GLY A 15 -4.21 -1.46 1.61
CA GLY A 15 -4.15 -1.77 3.03
C GLY A 15 -4.29 -3.26 3.35
N ALA A 16 -5.07 -4.01 2.57
CA ALA A 16 -5.11 -5.47 2.67
C ALA A 16 -3.76 -6.09 2.32
N ALA A 17 -3.11 -5.65 1.23
CA ALA A 17 -1.79 -6.13 0.87
C ALA A 17 -0.71 -5.77 1.91
N ALA A 18 -0.80 -4.59 2.55
CA ALA A 18 0.11 -4.21 3.62
C ALA A 18 -0.03 -5.11 4.87
N ARG A 19 -1.24 -5.60 5.16
CA ARG A 19 -1.48 -6.59 6.22
C ARG A 19 -0.96 -7.97 5.82
N GLU A 20 -1.25 -8.41 4.60
CA GLU A 20 -0.74 -9.67 4.05
C GLU A 20 0.79 -9.71 4.03
N LEU A 21 1.46 -8.59 3.74
CA LEU A 21 2.92 -8.48 3.87
C LEU A 21 3.40 -8.79 5.29
N ARG A 22 2.72 -8.26 6.32
CA ARG A 22 3.09 -8.52 7.71
C ARG A 22 2.89 -10.00 8.06
N GLU A 23 1.82 -10.61 7.59
CA GLU A 23 1.53 -12.03 7.80
C GLU A 23 2.56 -12.93 7.09
N LEU A 24 2.84 -12.67 5.81
CA LEU A 24 3.87 -13.37 5.05
C LEU A 24 5.24 -13.25 5.72
N ALA A 25 5.59 -12.06 6.17
CA ALA A 25 6.87 -11.78 6.84
C ALA A 25 6.99 -12.45 8.22
N ALA A 26 5.89 -12.67 8.93
CA ALA A 26 5.86 -13.30 10.24
C ALA A 26 5.96 -14.83 10.19
N ASP A 27 5.67 -15.44 9.05
CA ASP A 27 5.75 -16.88 8.84
C ASP A 27 7.12 -17.28 8.24
N PRO A 28 7.99 -18.00 8.97
CA PRO A 28 9.32 -18.37 8.47
C PRO A 28 9.32 -19.33 7.28
N GLU A 29 8.29 -20.17 7.15
CA GLU A 29 8.22 -21.13 6.04
C GLU A 29 7.77 -20.42 4.77
N ARG A 30 6.71 -19.60 4.88
CA ARG A 30 6.19 -18.84 3.75
C ARG A 30 7.14 -17.75 3.28
N SER A 31 7.80 -17.05 4.20
CA SER A 31 8.79 -16.00 3.84
C SER A 31 10.07 -16.53 3.19
N ARG A 32 10.36 -17.83 3.32
CA ARG A 32 11.46 -18.50 2.60
C ARG A 32 11.01 -19.18 1.30
N SER A 33 9.70 -19.31 1.10
CA SER A 33 9.13 -19.81 -0.15
C SER A 33 9.30 -18.79 -1.26
N GLY A 34 10.21 -19.07 -2.19
CA GLY A 34 10.46 -18.20 -3.35
C GLY A 34 9.22 -18.00 -4.22
N GLU A 35 8.38 -19.03 -4.34
CA GLU A 35 7.11 -18.97 -5.09
C GLU A 35 6.11 -18.02 -4.42
N GLU A 36 5.86 -18.18 -3.12
CA GLU A 36 4.90 -17.32 -2.41
C GLU A 36 5.35 -15.85 -2.36
N VAL A 37 6.65 -15.62 -2.12
CA VAL A 37 7.22 -14.26 -2.13
C VAL A 37 7.13 -13.65 -3.52
N TYR A 38 7.40 -14.42 -4.57
CA TYR A 38 7.30 -13.94 -5.96
C TYR A 38 5.86 -13.58 -6.34
N ASP A 39 4.90 -14.46 -6.05
CA ASP A 39 3.48 -14.22 -6.32
C ASP A 39 2.94 -13.00 -5.57
N PHE A 40 3.35 -12.84 -4.30
CA PHE A 40 3.04 -11.64 -3.55
C PHE A 40 3.68 -10.40 -4.18
N SER A 41 4.93 -10.48 -4.64
CA SER A 41 5.63 -9.34 -5.27
C SER A 41 4.93 -8.79 -6.50
N ILE A 42 4.35 -9.66 -7.34
CA ILE A 42 3.60 -9.26 -8.54
C ILE A 42 2.35 -8.47 -8.15
N ARG A 43 1.57 -9.01 -7.19
CA ARG A 43 0.34 -8.35 -6.71
C ARG A 43 0.66 -7.04 -6.01
N TRP A 44 1.68 -7.04 -5.16
CA TRP A 44 2.19 -5.87 -4.47
C TRP A 44 2.58 -4.75 -5.45
N GLY A 45 3.42 -5.05 -6.43
CA GLY A 45 3.83 -4.09 -7.46
C GLY A 45 2.64 -3.53 -8.24
N THR A 46 1.68 -4.37 -8.61
CA THR A 46 0.45 -3.95 -9.31
C THR A 46 -0.39 -2.97 -8.48
N LEU A 47 -0.55 -3.25 -7.18
CA LEU A 47 -1.30 -2.37 -6.28
C LEU A 47 -0.59 -1.03 -6.07
N LEU A 48 0.73 -1.05 -5.90
CA LEU A 48 1.53 0.16 -5.71
C LEU A 48 1.55 1.05 -6.95
N MET A 49 1.83 0.48 -8.13
CA MET A 49 1.94 1.25 -9.37
C MET A 49 0.58 1.66 -9.96
N GLY A 50 -0.49 0.93 -9.66
CA GLY A 50 -1.82 1.26 -10.15
C GLY A 50 -2.65 2.03 -9.12
N ARG A 51 -2.99 1.38 -8.02
CA ARG A 51 -4.00 1.87 -7.08
C ARG A 51 -3.44 2.96 -6.18
N LEU A 52 -2.27 2.75 -5.59
CA LEU A 52 -1.66 3.73 -4.70
C LEU A 52 -1.31 5.03 -5.43
N GLN A 53 -0.73 4.95 -6.64
CA GLN A 53 -0.48 6.14 -7.47
C GLN A 53 -1.76 6.92 -7.81
N ARG A 54 -2.86 6.22 -8.09
CA ARG A 54 -4.15 6.85 -8.33
C ARG A 54 -4.67 7.59 -7.10
N VAL A 55 -4.58 6.99 -5.91
CA VAL A 55 -5.00 7.66 -4.66
C VAL A 55 -4.13 8.89 -4.40
N GLU A 56 -2.81 8.79 -4.56
CA GLU A 56 -1.90 9.94 -4.41
C GLU A 56 -2.21 11.06 -5.40
N HIS A 57 -2.53 10.72 -6.66
CA HIS A 57 -2.92 11.70 -7.67
C HIS A 57 -4.09 12.59 -7.21
N TYR A 58 -5.13 11.98 -6.63
CA TYR A 58 -6.29 12.72 -6.14
C TYR A 58 -6.05 13.41 -4.79
N HIS A 59 -5.23 12.83 -3.93
CA HIS A 59 -4.76 13.47 -2.69
C HIS A 59 -4.06 14.80 -2.98
N ARG A 60 -3.07 14.82 -3.89
CA ARG A 60 -2.32 16.06 -4.24
C ARG A 60 -3.20 17.14 -4.86
N ARG A 61 -4.37 16.78 -5.39
CA ARG A 61 -5.35 17.70 -5.98
C ARG A 61 -6.39 18.18 -4.98
N GLY A 62 -6.38 17.68 -3.74
CA GLY A 62 -7.40 17.98 -2.74
C GLY A 62 -8.79 17.43 -3.11
N GLU A 63 -8.84 16.38 -3.93
CA GLU A 63 -10.09 15.82 -4.48
C GLU A 63 -10.62 14.64 -3.65
N LEU A 64 -9.91 14.20 -2.61
CA LEU A 64 -10.38 13.14 -1.73
C LEU A 64 -11.55 13.60 -0.85
N ALA A 65 -12.50 12.68 -0.62
CA ALA A 65 -13.49 12.89 0.42
C ALA A 65 -12.78 12.93 1.80
N PRO A 66 -13.30 13.65 2.80
CA PRO A 66 -12.66 13.74 4.12
C PRO A 66 -12.40 12.38 4.77
N GLU A 67 -13.27 11.40 4.55
CA GLU A 67 -13.14 10.02 5.04
C GLU A 67 -11.98 9.30 4.36
N ASP A 68 -11.87 9.43 3.03
CA ASP A 68 -10.81 8.84 2.22
C ASP A 68 -9.45 9.48 2.53
N GLU A 69 -9.42 10.78 2.81
CA GLU A 69 -8.22 11.52 3.24
C GLU A 69 -7.67 10.94 4.55
N ARG A 70 -8.54 10.76 5.56
CA ARG A 70 -8.15 10.15 6.83
C ARG A 70 -7.68 8.71 6.64
N ALA A 71 -8.38 7.93 5.82
CA ALA A 71 -8.02 6.54 5.53
C ALA A 71 -6.68 6.46 4.77
N TYR A 72 -6.40 7.40 3.86
CA TYR A 72 -5.16 7.42 3.09
C TYR A 72 -3.96 7.77 3.96
N ARG A 73 -4.08 8.72 4.89
CA ARG A 73 -3.03 9.03 5.88
C ARG A 73 -2.71 7.82 6.77
N ALA A 74 -3.74 7.11 7.22
CA ALA A 74 -3.56 5.87 7.97
C ALA A 74 -2.82 4.82 7.13
N LEU A 75 -3.22 4.63 5.87
CA LEU A 75 -2.55 3.73 4.93
C LEU A 75 -1.07 4.09 4.71
N LYS A 76 -0.74 5.37 4.51
CA LYS A 76 0.66 5.82 4.37
C LYS A 76 1.50 5.44 5.59
N ARG A 77 0.92 5.55 6.79
CA ARG A 77 1.57 5.15 8.03
C ARG A 77 1.80 3.64 8.10
N GLU A 78 0.79 2.85 7.74
CA GLU A 78 0.92 1.39 7.67
C GLU A 78 1.97 0.93 6.66
N LEU A 79 2.01 1.54 5.47
CA LEU A 79 3.02 1.25 4.45
C LEU A 79 4.44 1.59 4.93
N ARG A 80 4.60 2.70 5.67
CA ARG A 80 5.89 3.07 6.25
C ARG A 80 6.37 2.01 7.25
N GLU A 81 5.48 1.58 8.15
CA GLU A 81 5.79 0.54 9.14
C GLU A 81 6.12 -0.81 8.49
N ALA A 82 5.50 -1.12 7.35
CA ALA A 82 5.73 -2.36 6.62
C ALA A 82 6.97 -2.32 5.70
N LEU A 83 7.55 -1.15 5.44
CA LEU A 83 8.67 -0.97 4.51
C LEU A 83 9.91 -1.83 4.84
N PRO A 84 10.34 -1.97 6.11
CA PRO A 84 11.45 -2.86 6.44
C PRO A 84 11.17 -4.33 6.13
N LEU A 85 9.90 -4.75 6.18
CA LEU A 85 9.50 -6.11 5.82
C LEU A 85 9.54 -6.32 4.30
N ALA A 86 9.08 -5.32 3.53
CA ALA A 86 9.19 -5.32 2.08
C ALA A 86 10.66 -5.40 1.64
N ASP A 87 11.54 -4.58 2.26
CA ASP A 87 12.97 -4.59 1.98
C ASP A 87 13.61 -5.95 2.28
N ARG A 88 13.29 -6.56 3.44
CA ARG A 88 13.79 -7.88 3.84
C ARG A 88 13.39 -8.99 2.86
N LEU A 89 12.20 -8.88 2.27
CA LEU A 89 11.67 -9.85 1.31
C LEU A 89 12.00 -9.49 -0.15
N GLY A 90 12.74 -8.41 -0.41
CA GLY A 90 13.12 -7.98 -1.76
C GLY A 90 11.97 -7.43 -2.60
N LEU A 91 10.92 -6.91 -1.97
CA LEU A 91 9.74 -6.37 -2.64
C LEU A 91 9.93 -4.91 -3.07
N GLY A 92 9.17 -4.48 -4.08
CA GLY A 92 9.18 -3.09 -4.54
C GLY A 92 8.73 -2.09 -3.46
N ARG A 93 9.26 -0.87 -3.49
CA ARG A 93 8.86 0.20 -2.55
C ARG A 93 7.67 1.01 -3.10
N PRO A 94 6.81 1.57 -2.24
CA PRO A 94 5.77 2.50 -2.65
C PRO A 94 6.32 3.67 -3.50
N PRO A 95 5.75 3.97 -4.68
CA PRO A 95 6.24 5.00 -5.59
C PRO A 95 5.70 6.40 -5.25
N VAL A 96 5.33 6.63 -3.98
CA VAL A 96 4.72 7.86 -3.48
C VAL A 96 5.36 8.21 -2.14
N PRO A 97 5.44 9.49 -1.77
CA PRO A 97 5.92 9.88 -0.45
C PRO A 97 5.04 9.22 0.62
N LEU A 98 5.65 8.55 1.61
CA LEU A 98 4.93 7.98 2.75
C LEU A 98 4.85 8.97 3.92
N ASP A 99 5.76 9.94 3.95
CA ASP A 99 5.76 11.07 4.88
C ASP A 99 4.71 12.11 4.50
N GLU A 100 4.21 12.80 5.52
CA GLU A 100 3.44 14.03 5.29
C GLU A 100 4.47 15.07 4.84
N GLU A 101 4.26 15.68 3.66
CA GLU A 101 5.00 16.90 3.33
C GLU A 101 4.61 17.96 4.37
N PRO A 102 5.57 18.70 4.95
CA PRO A 102 5.32 19.73 5.94
C PRO A 102 4.47 20.89 5.41
#